data_AF-A0A9P0LB10-F1
#
_entry.id   AF-A0A9P0LB10-F1
#
_cell.length_a   1.000
_cell.length_b   1.000
_cell.length_c   1.000
_cell.angle_alpha   90.00
_cell.angle_beta   90.00
_cell.angle_gamma   90.00
#
_symmetry.space_group_name_H-M   'P 1'
#
loop_
_entity.id
_entity.type
_entity.pdbx_description
1 polymer ?
#
loop_
_entity_poly.entity_id
_entity_poly.type
_entity_poly.pdbx_seq_one_letter_code
_entity_poly.pdbx_strand_id
1 'polypeptide(L)'
;MAEKPISLEDIYNLITNSNTELKGEIEQLNKNITVVKKEIENTNNKFKEIEEENKTLKNKLNVLEAKLKKYSVVAYGINEEDKGAAEEAKEFIEQKLEIFIEATQIRDSYRIGRKV
;
A
#
# COMPACT_ATOMS: atom_id res chain seq x y z
N MET A 1 -43.77 59.48 1.99
CA MET A 1 -44.54 58.33 1.47
C MET A 1 -44.80 57.42 2.66
N ALA A 2 -46.06 57.13 3.00
CA ALA A 2 -46.36 56.24 4.10
C ALA A 2 -46.12 54.79 3.65
N GLU A 3 -45.34 54.03 4.42
CA GLU A 3 -45.12 52.60 4.17
C GLU A 3 -46.47 51.87 4.30
N LYS A 4 -46.80 51.07 3.28
CA LYS A 4 -48.03 50.29 3.25
C LYS A 4 -47.86 49.14 4.25
N PRO A 5 -48.75 48.96 5.23
CA PRO A 5 -48.62 47.89 6.20
C PRO A 5 -48.75 46.53 5.50
N ILE A 6 -47.80 45.64 5.79
CA ILE A 6 -47.82 44.24 5.35
C ILE A 6 -49.11 43.57 5.86
N SER A 7 -49.80 42.83 4.99
CA SER A 7 -51.00 42.11 5.38
C SER A 7 -50.63 40.80 6.10
N LEU A 8 -51.53 40.31 6.95
CA LEU A 8 -51.36 39.02 7.61
C LEU A 8 -51.24 37.86 6.60
N GLU A 9 -51.91 37.99 5.45
CA GLU A 9 -51.86 37.04 4.34
C GLU A 9 -50.48 36.98 3.70
N ASP A 10 -49.82 38.14 3.52
CA ASP A 10 -48.45 38.19 3.01
C ASP A 10 -47.46 37.49 3.96
N ILE A 11 -47.66 37.66 5.28
CA ILE A 11 -46.86 36.98 6.31
C ILE A 11 -47.09 35.46 6.25
N TYR A 12 -48.35 35.02 6.12
CA TYR A 12 -48.69 33.60 6.07
C TYR A 12 -48.12 32.92 4.83
N ASN A 13 -48.19 33.59 3.67
CA ASN A 13 -47.62 33.10 2.43
C ASN A 13 -46.09 33.03 2.50
N LEU A 14 -45.43 34.04 3.10
CA LEU A 14 -43.98 34.01 3.32
C LEU A 14 -43.56 32.81 4.18
N ILE A 15 -44.22 32.59 5.32
CA ILE A 15 -43.95 31.46 6.22
C ILE A 15 -44.18 30.13 5.50
N THR A 16 -45.25 30.01 4.73
CA THR A 16 -45.59 28.77 4.02
C THR A 16 -44.56 28.45 2.93
N ASN A 17 -44.12 29.46 2.18
CA ASN A 17 -43.10 29.29 1.15
C ASN A 17 -41.74 28.91 1.78
N SER A 18 -41.30 29.64 2.81
CA SER A 18 -40.06 29.31 3.51
C SER A 18 -40.09 27.91 4.14
N ASN A 19 -41.22 27.50 4.71
CA ASN A 19 -41.36 26.14 5.24
C ASN A 19 -41.29 25.06 4.15
N THR A 20 -41.78 25.36 2.95
CA THR A 20 -41.74 24.44 1.82
C THR A 20 -40.32 24.31 1.28
N GLU A 21 -39.60 25.42 1.14
CA GLU A 21 -38.19 25.45 0.73
C GLU A 21 -37.30 24.69 1.73
N LEU A 22 -37.45 24.99 3.02
CA LEU A 22 -36.69 24.32 4.09
C LEU A 22 -36.95 22.81 4.11
N LYS A 23 -38.19 22.36 3.88
CA LYS A 23 -38.49 20.92 3.75
C LYS A 23 -37.77 20.29 2.57
N GLY A 24 -37.79 20.97 1.41
CA GLY A 24 -37.07 20.51 0.22
C GLY A 24 -35.57 20.38 0.45
N GLU A 25 -34.96 21.38 1.09
CA GLU A 25 -33.54 21.36 1.45
C GLU A 25 -33.21 20.23 2.44
N ILE A 26 -34.04 20.04 3.46
CA ILE A 26 -33.87 18.95 4.44
C ILE A 26 -33.93 17.58 3.74
N GLU A 27 -34.90 17.38 2.84
CA GLU A 27 -35.01 16.14 2.07
C GLU A 27 -33.79 15.90 1.17
N GLN A 28 -33.29 16.95 0.52
CA GLN A 28 -32.10 16.86 -0.32
C GLN A 28 -30.85 16.57 0.51
N LEU A 29 -30.67 17.23 1.65
CA LEU A 29 -29.57 16.97 2.58
C LEU A 29 -29.63 15.53 3.12
N ASN A 30 -30.81 15.01 3.46
CA ASN A 30 -30.98 13.64 3.90
C ASN A 30 -30.61 12.61 2.81
N LYS A 31 -30.98 12.88 1.55
CA LYS A 31 -30.55 12.06 0.41
C LYS A 31 -29.03 12.09 0.27
N ASN A 32 -28.42 13.27 0.32
CA ASN A 32 -26.96 13.43 0.23
C ASN A 32 -26.24 12.69 1.36
N ILE A 33 -26.69 12.83 2.61
CA ILE A 33 -26.13 12.10 3.76
C ILE A 33 -26.20 10.59 3.54
N THR A 34 -27.30 10.09 2.99
CA THR A 34 -27.48 8.66 2.73
C THR A 34 -26.50 8.17 1.66
N VAL A 35 -26.29 8.94 0.59
CA VAL A 35 -25.32 8.62 -0.46
C VAL A 35 -23.89 8.62 0.11
N VAL A 36 -23.51 9.67 0.83
CA VAL A 36 -22.17 9.79 1.43
C VAL A 36 -21.90 8.64 2.41
N LYS A 37 -22.88 8.24 3.23
CA LYS A 37 -22.75 7.08 4.12
C LYS A 37 -22.43 5.79 3.37
N LYS A 38 -23.11 5.54 2.24
CA LYS A 38 -22.85 4.36 1.40
C LYS A 38 -21.47 4.41 0.76
N GLU A 39 -21.04 5.59 0.30
CA GLU A 39 -19.70 5.77 -0.28
C GLU A 39 -18.60 5.53 0.75
N ILE A 40 -18.79 6.01 1.99
CA ILE A 40 -17.87 5.75 3.11
C ILE A 40 -17.80 4.26 3.42
N GLU A 41 -18.95 3.58 3.49
CA GLU A 41 -19.00 2.13 3.75
C GLU A 41 -18.28 1.33 2.66
N ASN A 42 -18.57 1.64 1.39
CA ASN A 42 -17.90 1.01 0.25
C ASN A 42 -16.38 1.26 0.26
N THR A 43 -15.96 2.47 0.58
CA THR A 43 -14.54 2.82 0.67
C THR A 43 -13.85 2.08 1.81
N ASN A 44 -14.50 1.96 2.97
CA ASN A 44 -13.97 1.19 4.10
C ASN A 44 -13.83 -0.30 3.78
N ASN A 45 -14.77 -0.87 3.03
CA ASN A 45 -14.69 -2.27 2.61
C ASN A 45 -13.50 -2.49 1.66
N LYS A 46 -13.32 -1.61 0.67
CA LYS A 46 -12.15 -1.65 -0.22
C LYS A 46 -10.83 -1.49 0.54
N PHE A 47 -10.79 -0.62 1.54
CA PHE A 47 -9.60 -0.43 2.38
C PHE A 47 -9.23 -1.73 3.10
N LYS A 48 -10.21 -2.42 3.70
CA LYS A 48 -9.99 -3.72 4.37
C LYS A 48 -9.48 -4.80 3.42
N GLU A 49 -10.03 -4.88 2.21
CA GLU A 49 -9.57 -5.82 1.18
C GLU A 49 -8.10 -5.56 0.82
N ILE A 50 -7.74 -4.30 0.58
CA ILE A 50 -6.35 -3.89 0.27
C ILE A 50 -5.41 -4.15 1.45
N GLU A 51 -5.87 -3.96 2.68
CA GLU A 51 -5.07 -4.23 3.89
C GLU A 51 -4.73 -5.73 4.03
N GLU A 52 -5.71 -6.61 3.82
CA GLU A 52 -5.51 -8.06 3.84
C GLU A 52 -4.62 -8.55 2.68
N GLU A 53 -4.79 -7.98 1.48
CA GLU A 53 -3.91 -8.28 0.35
C GLU A 53 -2.46 -7.88 0.65
N ASN A 54 -2.25 -6.68 1.20
CA ASN A 54 -0.93 -6.21 1.60
C ASN A 54 -0.27 -7.12 2.64
N LYS A 55 -1.03 -7.58 3.64
CA LYS A 55 -0.55 -8.52 4.65
C LYS A 55 -0.14 -9.85 4.00
N THR A 56 -0.94 -10.36 3.07
CA THR A 56 -0.65 -11.58 2.32
C THR A 56 0.62 -11.43 1.47
N LEU A 57 0.76 -10.32 0.76
CA LEU A 57 1.94 -10.02 -0.07
C LEU A 57 3.21 -9.88 0.77
N LYS A 58 3.15 -9.18 1.91
CA LYS A 58 4.26 -9.09 2.86
C LYS A 58 4.70 -10.47 3.36
N ASN A 59 3.75 -11.34 3.69
CA ASN A 59 4.08 -12.71 4.10
C ASN A 59 4.73 -13.52 2.97
N LYS A 60 4.22 -13.41 1.73
CA LYS A 60 4.84 -14.05 0.56
C LYS A 60 6.27 -13.54 0.33
N LEU A 61 6.48 -12.23 0.44
CA LEU A 61 7.80 -11.61 0.33
C LEU A 61 8.77 -12.16 1.37
N ASN A 62 8.37 -12.18 2.65
CA ASN A 62 9.20 -12.73 3.73
C ASN A 62 9.57 -14.20 3.50
N VAL A 63 8.63 -15.02 3.02
CA VAL A 63 8.89 -16.42 2.67
C VAL A 63 9.88 -16.54 1.51
N LEU A 64 9.73 -15.70 0.47
CA LEU A 64 10.65 -15.68 -0.67
C LEU A 64 12.06 -15.23 -0.26
N GLU A 65 12.18 -14.18 0.58
CA GLU A 65 13.46 -13.73 1.11
C GLU A 65 14.14 -14.80 1.96
N ALA A 66 13.39 -15.50 2.82
CA ALA A 66 13.92 -16.60 3.61
C ALA A 66 14.42 -17.75 2.71
N LYS A 67 13.69 -18.10 1.65
CA LYS A 67 14.12 -19.09 0.66
C LYS A 67 15.38 -18.64 -0.07
N LEU A 68 15.45 -17.39 -0.52
CA LEU A 68 16.63 -16.84 -1.18
C LEU A 68 17.87 -16.90 -0.27
N LYS A 69 17.74 -16.43 0.98
CA LYS A 69 18.83 -16.48 1.97
C LYS A 69 19.28 -17.90 2.27
N LYS A 70 18.38 -18.88 2.30
CA LYS A 70 18.73 -20.30 2.52
C LYS A 70 19.70 -20.84 1.46
N TYR A 71 19.57 -20.40 0.21
CA TYR A 71 20.38 -20.88 -0.91
C TYR A 71 21.47 -19.89 -1.33
N SER A 72 21.70 -18.84 -0.53
CA SER A 72 22.70 -17.81 -0.81
C SER A 72 23.67 -17.73 0.36
N VAL A 73 24.97 -17.81 0.06
CA VAL A 73 26.02 -17.57 1.05
C VAL A 73 26.61 -16.20 0.78
N VAL A 74 26.73 -15.39 1.82
CA VAL A 74 27.43 -14.11 1.76
C VAL A 74 28.69 -14.23 2.62
N ALA A 75 29.84 -14.12 1.98
CA ALA A 75 31.14 -14.12 2.63
C ALA A 75 31.73 -12.71 2.61
N TYR A 76 32.29 -12.29 3.74
CA TYR A 76 32.95 -11.00 3.91
C TYR A 76 34.45 -11.20 4.18
N GLY A 77 35.27 -10.23 3.81
CA GLY A 77 36.72 -10.29 4.05
C GLY A 77 37.48 -11.22 3.10
N ILE A 78 36.90 -11.55 1.94
CA ILE A 78 37.62 -12.21 0.85
C ILE A 78 38.54 -11.16 0.19
N ASN A 79 39.83 -11.47 0.11
CA ASN A 79 40.80 -10.60 -0.54
C ASN A 79 40.47 -10.47 -2.02
N GLU A 80 40.57 -9.26 -2.57
CA GLU A 80 40.31 -9.04 -3.99
C GLU A 80 41.50 -9.55 -4.82
N GLU A 81 41.36 -10.71 -5.46
CA GLU A 81 42.33 -11.22 -6.44
C GLU A 81 41.79 -11.02 -7.87
N ASP A 82 42.66 -11.14 -8.89
CA ASP A 82 42.28 -11.16 -10.32
C ASP A 82 41.60 -12.49 -10.72
N LYS A 83 40.80 -13.05 -9.83
CA LYS A 83 40.02 -14.28 -10.03
C LYS A 83 38.53 -13.93 -10.15
N GLY A 84 37.77 -14.78 -10.82
CA GLY A 84 36.32 -14.67 -10.88
C GLY A 84 35.69 -14.88 -9.50
N ALA A 85 34.54 -14.25 -9.24
CA ALA A 85 33.83 -14.40 -7.97
C ALA A 85 33.41 -15.87 -7.69
N ALA A 86 33.24 -16.69 -8.73
CA ALA A 86 32.91 -18.11 -8.61
C ALA A 86 34.09 -18.92 -8.08
N GLU A 87 35.29 -18.69 -8.63
CA GLU A 87 36.54 -19.33 -8.20
C GLU A 87 36.87 -18.96 -6.75
N GLU A 88 36.73 -17.70 -6.37
CA GLU A 88 36.95 -17.25 -4.99
C GLU A 88 35.95 -17.88 -4.01
N ALA A 89 34.68 -17.95 -4.40
CA ALA A 89 33.65 -18.61 -3.60
C ALA A 89 33.93 -20.11 -3.44
N LYS A 90 34.33 -20.79 -4.52
CA LYS A 90 34.73 -22.20 -4.50
C LYS A 90 35.91 -22.41 -3.56
N GLU A 91 36.99 -21.63 -3.71
CA GLU A 91 38.19 -21.73 -2.88
C GLU A 91 37.86 -21.53 -1.40
N PHE A 92 37.01 -20.55 -1.08
CA PHE A 92 36.54 -20.33 0.28
C PHE A 92 35.76 -21.54 0.83
N ILE A 93 34.81 -22.09 0.05
CA ILE A 93 33.99 -23.23 0.48
C ILE A 93 34.87 -24.47 0.69
N GLU A 94 35.80 -24.75 -0.21
CA GLU A 94 36.68 -25.92 -0.12
C GLU A 94 37.69 -25.80 1.02
N GLN A 95 38.32 -24.62 1.22
CA GLN A 95 39.38 -24.45 2.22
C GLN A 95 38.86 -24.13 3.63
N LYS A 96 37.77 -23.36 3.76
CA LYS A 96 37.27 -22.90 5.06
C LYS A 96 36.13 -23.74 5.59
N LEU A 97 35.31 -24.29 4.71
CA LEU A 97 34.17 -25.14 5.10
C LEU A 97 34.45 -26.63 4.87
N GLU A 98 35.56 -26.99 4.22
CA GLU A 98 35.95 -28.38 3.92
C GLU A 98 34.90 -29.14 3.09
N ILE A 99 34.17 -28.41 2.24
CA ILE A 99 33.16 -28.98 1.34
C ILE A 99 33.66 -28.89 -0.10
N PHE A 100 33.82 -30.03 -0.75
CA PHE A 100 34.22 -30.08 -2.16
C PHE A 100 33.02 -29.84 -3.08
N ILE A 101 33.14 -28.85 -3.97
CA ILE A 101 32.10 -28.51 -4.94
C ILE A 101 32.71 -28.26 -6.31
N GLU A 102 31.95 -28.57 -7.36
CA GLU A 102 32.28 -28.13 -8.71
C GLU A 102 31.80 -26.69 -8.90
N ALA A 103 32.53 -25.88 -9.69
CA ALA A 103 32.15 -24.50 -9.97
C ALA A 103 30.78 -24.41 -10.69
N THR A 104 30.41 -25.45 -11.44
CA THR A 104 29.10 -25.63 -12.09
C THR A 104 27.94 -25.75 -11.10
N GLN A 105 28.21 -26.07 -9.83
CA GLN A 105 27.20 -26.14 -8.77
C GLN A 105 26.91 -24.74 -8.18
N ILE A 106 27.74 -23.73 -8.49
CA ILE A 106 27.48 -22.33 -8.15
C ILE A 106 26.66 -21.72 -9.29
N ARG A 107 25.37 -21.48 -9.03
CA ARG A 107 24.46 -20.92 -10.04
C ARG A 107 24.84 -19.48 -10.42
N ASP A 108 25.04 -18.64 -9.41
CA ASP A 108 25.38 -17.22 -9.56
C ASP A 108 26.46 -16.85 -8.53
N SER A 109 27.42 -16.03 -8.93
CA SER A 109 28.39 -15.43 -8.02
C SER A 109 28.69 -14.00 -8.46
N TYR A 110 28.75 -13.09 -7.49
CA TYR A 110 29.03 -11.68 -7.73
C TYR A 110 29.49 -11.02 -6.44
N ARG A 111 30.23 -9.91 -6.57
CA ARG A 111 30.61 -9.09 -5.42
C ARG A 111 29.54 -8.05 -5.15
N ILE A 112 29.16 -7.93 -3.88
CA ILE A 112 28.17 -6.95 -3.43
C ILE A 112 28.90 -5.62 -3.17
N GLY A 113 28.43 -4.52 -3.77
CA GLY A 113 28.90 -3.16 -3.44
C GLY A 113 29.82 -2.48 -4.45
N ARG A 114 30.22 -3.15 -5.55
CA ARG A 114 30.79 -2.42 -6.70
C ARG A 114 29.66 -1.90 -7.58
N LYS A 115 29.56 -0.57 -7.69
CA LYS A 115 29.00 0.03 -8.90
C LYS A 115 29.98 -0.29 -10.03
N VAL A 116 29.48 -0.89 -11.10
CA VAL A 116 30.19 -0.90 -12.39
C VAL A 116 30.36 0.55 -12.85
#